data_AF-M3ZV69-F1
#
_entry.id   AF-M3ZV69-F1
#
_cell.length_a   1.000
_cell.length_b   1.000
_cell.length_c   1.000
_cell.angle_alpha   90.00
_cell.angle_beta   90.00
_cell.angle_gamma   90.00
#
_symmetry.space_group_name_H-M   'P 1'
#
loop_
_entity.id
_entity.type
_entity.pdbx_description
1 polymer ?
#
loop_
_entity_poly.entity_id
_entity_poly.type
_entity_poly.pdbx_seq_one_letter_code
_entity_poly.pdbx_strand_id
1 'polypeptide(L)'
;MGDSEMECFGAAAPYLRKPERERLEAQNTPFDAKSAYFVSEPSEMYLKGKLVKREGGKATVETLTGKSITVKEDEIFPMNPPKFDKIEDMAMMTHLNEPTVLYNLKERYAAWMIYTYSGLFCVTVNPYKWLPVYDSMVVAGYRGKKRIEAPPHIFSISDNAYQFMLQDRENQSILITTLRQLHNKMIQTHKLELNDNSSRFGKFIRIHFGSTGKLASADIETYLLEKSRVTFQLSAERSYHIFYQLTTGHKPELIEALLITTNPYDYPMISQGEISVKSINDIEEFIATDTAIDILGFTPEEKISMYKLTGAVMHHGNMKFKQKQREEQAEPDGTEVADKIAYLMGLNSADLLKGLCYPRVKVGNEMVTKGQTVPQVNNAVSALCKSVYEKMFLWMVVRINEMLDTKQSRSYFIGVLDIAGFEIFDFNSLEQLCINFTNEKLQQFFNHHMFVLEQEEYKKEGIEWEFIDFGMDLAACIELIEKVSNELRHILTNTENHFDYGINV
;
A
#
# COMPACT_ATOMS: atom_id res chain seq x y z
N MET A 1 -25.89 16.73 -12.10
CA MET A 1 -27.03 16.82 -11.18
C MET A 1 -27.20 18.21 -10.59
N GLY A 2 -28.43 18.72 -10.62
CA GLY A 2 -28.83 19.94 -9.90
C GLY A 2 -29.13 19.69 -8.41
N ASP A 3 -29.47 20.74 -7.66
CA ASP A 3 -29.66 20.64 -6.21
C ASP A 3 -30.78 19.65 -5.80
N SER A 4 -31.88 19.59 -6.57
CA SER A 4 -32.98 18.63 -6.33
C SER A 4 -32.55 17.17 -6.50
N GLU A 5 -31.68 16.89 -7.46
CA GLU A 5 -31.18 15.53 -7.70
C GLU A 5 -30.15 15.11 -6.65
N MET A 6 -29.46 16.07 -6.02
CA MET A 6 -28.52 15.81 -4.93
C MET A 6 -29.22 15.39 -3.62
N GLU A 7 -30.53 15.61 -3.48
CA GLU A 7 -31.31 15.21 -2.30
C GLU A 7 -31.23 13.69 -2.03
N CYS A 8 -31.00 12.88 -3.07
CA CYS A 8 -30.83 11.43 -2.93
C CYS A 8 -29.61 11.02 -2.11
N PHE A 9 -28.68 11.94 -1.84
CA PHE A 9 -27.50 11.71 -0.99
C PHE A 9 -27.69 12.20 0.45
N GLY A 10 -28.83 12.84 0.77
CA GLY A 10 -29.16 13.30 2.12
C GLY A 10 -28.04 14.15 2.75
N ALA A 11 -27.62 13.77 3.96
CA ALA A 11 -26.56 14.48 4.70
C ALA A 11 -25.19 14.46 4.01
N ALA A 12 -24.96 13.55 3.04
CA ALA A 12 -23.72 13.47 2.29
C ALA A 12 -23.62 14.50 1.17
N ALA A 13 -24.72 15.08 0.70
CA ALA A 13 -24.75 15.94 -0.48
C ALA A 13 -23.70 17.09 -0.44
N PRO A 14 -23.54 17.86 0.66
CA PRO A 14 -22.58 18.96 0.73
C PRO A 14 -21.10 18.54 0.68
N TYR A 15 -20.83 17.26 0.94
CA TYR A 15 -19.51 16.61 0.89
C TYR A 15 -19.21 15.99 -0.49
N LEU A 16 -20.22 15.89 -1.37
CA LEU A 16 -20.08 15.35 -2.72
C LEU A 16 -20.06 16.47 -3.78
N ARG A 17 -20.95 17.46 -3.65
CA ARG A 17 -21.03 18.61 -4.56
C ARG A 17 -21.57 19.84 -3.84
N LYS A 18 -21.05 21.02 -4.17
CA LYS A 18 -21.56 22.29 -3.65
C LYS A 18 -22.91 22.69 -4.26
N PRO A 19 -23.75 23.41 -3.50
CA PRO A 19 -25.02 23.92 -4.01
C PRO A 19 -24.82 24.69 -5.32
N GLU A 20 -25.81 24.60 -6.20
CA GLU A 20 -25.79 25.26 -7.50
C GLU A 20 -25.53 26.77 -7.39
N ARG A 21 -26.14 27.42 -6.39
CA ARG A 21 -25.91 28.83 -6.10
C ARG A 21 -24.42 29.15 -5.85
N GLU A 22 -23.76 28.38 -4.98
CA GLU A 22 -22.34 28.60 -4.66
C GLU A 22 -21.44 28.34 -5.88
N ARG A 23 -21.77 27.33 -6.70
CA ARG A 23 -21.04 27.04 -7.93
C ARG A 23 -21.18 28.20 -8.93
N LEU A 24 -22.38 28.71 -9.14
CA LEU A 24 -22.63 29.84 -10.04
C LEU A 24 -21.92 31.11 -9.55
N GLU A 25 -21.93 31.38 -8.24
CA GLU A 25 -21.20 32.51 -7.66
C GLU A 25 -19.69 32.40 -7.90
N ALA A 26 -19.11 31.22 -7.67
CA ALA A 26 -17.68 30.97 -7.92
C ALA A 26 -17.31 31.13 -9.41
N GLN A 27 -18.10 30.55 -10.31
CA GLN A 27 -17.85 30.57 -11.76
C GLN A 27 -17.93 31.98 -12.37
N ASN A 28 -18.69 32.89 -11.76
CA ASN A 28 -18.85 34.27 -12.21
C ASN A 28 -17.82 35.25 -11.63
N THR A 29 -16.81 34.75 -10.89
CA THR A 29 -15.74 35.59 -10.34
C THR A 29 -14.94 36.27 -11.47
N PRO A 30 -14.59 37.57 -11.36
CA PRO A 30 -13.75 38.24 -12.35
C PRO A 30 -12.39 37.56 -12.53
N PHE A 31 -11.97 37.38 -13.79
CA PHE A 31 -10.74 36.70 -14.13
C PHE A 31 -10.06 37.34 -15.34
N ASP A 32 -8.76 37.59 -15.24
CA ASP A 32 -7.92 38.05 -16.34
C ASP A 32 -6.89 36.99 -16.71
N ALA A 33 -7.15 36.29 -17.82
CA ALA A 33 -6.31 35.21 -18.31
C ALA A 33 -4.88 35.67 -18.69
N LYS A 34 -4.68 36.96 -18.98
CA LYS A 34 -3.34 37.47 -19.36
C LYS A 34 -2.44 37.68 -18.15
N SER A 35 -3.01 37.90 -16.98
CA SER A 35 -2.27 38.20 -15.76
C SER A 35 -2.39 37.14 -14.66
N ALA A 36 -3.38 36.26 -14.68
CA ALA A 36 -3.55 35.23 -13.65
C ALA A 36 -2.55 34.07 -13.78
N TYR A 37 -1.57 34.01 -12.87
CA TYR A 37 -0.50 33.00 -12.87
C TYR A 37 -0.27 32.43 -11.46
N PHE A 38 0.15 31.18 -11.41
CA PHE A 38 0.86 30.61 -10.28
C PHE A 38 2.36 30.94 -10.39
N VAL A 39 3.01 31.14 -9.26
CA VAL A 39 4.46 31.35 -9.15
C VAL A 39 5.04 30.37 -8.14
N SER A 40 6.19 29.78 -8.48
CA SER A 40 6.89 28.85 -7.59
C SER A 40 7.45 29.58 -6.36
N GLU A 41 7.31 28.98 -5.18
CA GLU A 41 7.78 29.55 -3.92
C GLU A 41 8.30 28.44 -2.99
N PRO A 42 9.51 28.54 -2.42
CA PRO A 42 10.14 27.42 -1.70
C PRO A 42 9.38 26.86 -0.49
N SER A 43 8.53 27.67 0.17
CA SER A 43 7.82 27.29 1.39
C SER A 43 6.41 26.76 1.13
N GLU A 44 5.70 27.30 0.14
CA GLU A 44 4.32 26.89 -0.19
C GLU A 44 4.21 26.09 -1.50
N MET A 45 5.34 25.79 -2.13
CA MET A 45 5.50 25.25 -3.49
C MET A 45 5.00 26.18 -4.58
N TYR A 46 3.73 26.58 -4.53
CA TYR A 46 3.09 27.45 -5.52
C TYR A 46 2.16 28.47 -4.86
N LEU A 47 2.18 29.70 -5.35
CA LEU A 47 1.31 30.79 -4.92
C LEU A 47 0.52 31.37 -6.10
N LYS A 48 -0.75 31.72 -5.87
CA LYS A 48 -1.56 32.51 -6.82
C LYS A 48 -1.10 33.96 -6.86
N GLY A 49 -1.07 34.56 -8.06
CA GLY A 49 -0.71 35.95 -8.23
C GLY A 49 -1.06 36.53 -9.61
N LYS A 50 -0.67 37.79 -9.78
CA LYS A 50 -0.80 38.56 -11.01
C LYS A 50 0.58 38.78 -11.62
N LEU A 51 0.75 38.37 -12.87
CA LEU A 51 1.94 38.66 -13.66
C LEU A 51 2.02 40.16 -13.92
N VAL A 52 3.11 40.78 -13.46
CA VAL A 52 3.36 42.23 -13.59
C VAL A 52 4.24 42.52 -14.78
N LYS A 53 5.33 41.75 -14.96
CA LYS A 53 6.27 41.96 -16.06
C LYS A 53 7.03 40.69 -16.45
N ARG A 54 7.46 40.64 -17.71
CA ARG A 54 8.41 39.67 -18.27
C ARG A 54 9.58 40.42 -18.87
N GLU A 55 10.79 40.15 -18.38
CA GLU A 55 11.99 40.88 -18.78
C GLU A 55 13.23 40.00 -18.56
N GLY A 56 14.09 39.89 -19.58
CA GLY A 56 15.38 39.20 -19.46
C GLY A 56 15.29 37.70 -19.09
N GLY A 57 14.26 36.99 -19.57
CA GLY A 57 14.03 35.57 -19.26
C GLY A 57 13.50 35.30 -17.84
N LYS A 58 13.01 36.35 -17.16
CA LYS A 58 12.40 36.28 -15.83
C LYS A 58 11.00 36.86 -15.85
N ALA A 59 10.16 36.33 -14.98
CA ALA A 59 8.82 36.82 -14.73
C ALA A 59 8.69 37.34 -13.29
N THR A 60 8.06 38.51 -13.14
CA THR A 60 7.69 39.05 -11.82
C THR A 60 6.19 38.90 -11.61
N VAL A 61 5.81 38.16 -10.57
CA VAL A 61 4.42 37.92 -10.16
C VAL A 61 4.18 38.56 -8.80
N GLU A 62 3.13 39.38 -8.69
CA GLU A 62 2.63 39.89 -7.43
C GLU A 62 1.62 38.90 -6.86
N THR A 63 1.94 38.28 -5.73
CA THR A 63 1.08 37.27 -5.10
C THR A 63 -0.18 37.90 -4.51
N LEU A 64 -1.22 37.09 -4.28
CA LEU A 64 -2.43 37.55 -3.58
C LEU A 64 -2.17 38.00 -2.13
N THR A 65 -1.01 37.64 -1.56
CA THR A 65 -0.55 38.10 -0.24
C THR A 65 0.21 39.43 -0.28
N GLY A 66 0.36 40.04 -1.46
CA GLY A 66 1.07 41.31 -1.66
C GLY A 66 2.59 41.20 -1.76
N LYS A 67 3.15 39.99 -1.85
CA LYS A 67 4.60 39.76 -2.05
C LYS A 67 4.90 39.77 -3.54
N SER A 68 5.95 40.49 -3.96
CA SER A 68 6.44 40.41 -5.33
C SER A 68 7.54 39.35 -5.43
N ILE A 69 7.34 38.37 -6.31
CA ILE A 69 8.26 37.25 -6.52
C ILE A 69 8.78 37.32 -7.96
N THR A 70 10.09 37.28 -8.14
CA THR A 70 10.72 37.22 -9.47
C THR A 70 11.46 35.91 -9.63
N VAL A 71 11.02 35.12 -10.61
CA VAL A 71 11.52 33.77 -10.91
C VAL A 71 11.83 33.66 -12.40
N LYS A 72 12.35 32.52 -12.85
CA LYS A 72 12.48 32.25 -14.28
C LYS A 72 11.10 32.07 -14.93
N GLU A 73 11.01 32.25 -16.24
CA GLU A 73 9.73 32.12 -16.95
C GLU A 73 9.13 30.71 -16.92
N ASP A 74 9.94 29.67 -16.77
CA ASP A 74 9.51 28.27 -16.61
C ASP A 74 9.01 27.94 -15.19
N GLU A 75 9.14 28.87 -14.24
CA GLU A 75 8.68 28.74 -12.85
C GLU A 75 7.34 29.47 -12.59
N ILE A 76 6.70 29.97 -13.65
CA ILE A 76 5.34 30.52 -13.60
C ILE A 76 4.39 29.68 -14.46
N PHE A 77 3.15 29.50 -14.00
CA PHE A 77 2.18 28.63 -14.64
C PHE A 77 0.83 29.34 -14.82
N PRO A 78 0.19 29.26 -15.98
CA PRO A 78 -1.10 29.91 -16.18
C PRO A 78 -2.19 29.30 -15.28
N MET A 79 -3.09 30.15 -14.78
CA MET A 79 -4.24 29.72 -13.99
C MET A 79 -5.44 29.36 -14.87
N ASN A 80 -6.23 28.39 -14.45
CA ASN A 80 -7.52 28.09 -15.07
C ASN A 80 -8.57 29.17 -14.74
N PRO A 81 -9.47 29.50 -15.68
CA PRO A 81 -10.58 30.42 -15.42
C PRO A 81 -11.56 29.86 -14.37
N PRO A 82 -12.32 30.73 -13.65
CA PRO A 82 -13.23 30.33 -12.56
C PRO A 82 -14.33 29.36 -12.95
N LYS A 83 -14.64 29.21 -14.24
CA LYS A 83 -15.54 28.15 -14.74
C LYS A 83 -15.10 26.73 -14.31
N PHE A 84 -13.81 26.56 -13.98
CA PHE A 84 -13.22 25.31 -13.53
C PHE A 84 -13.01 25.25 -12.00
N ASP A 85 -13.62 26.15 -11.22
CA ASP A 85 -13.57 26.08 -9.75
C ASP A 85 -14.10 24.72 -9.27
N LYS A 86 -13.28 24.04 -8.47
CA LYS A 86 -13.59 22.74 -7.84
C LYS A 86 -14.14 21.73 -8.84
N ILE A 87 -13.58 21.72 -10.05
CA ILE A 87 -14.02 20.83 -11.11
C ILE A 87 -13.96 19.37 -10.68
N GLU A 88 -14.95 18.61 -11.12
CA GLU A 88 -15.10 17.20 -10.75
C GLU A 88 -14.12 16.29 -11.46
N ASP A 89 -13.74 16.65 -12.69
CA ASP A 89 -12.71 15.96 -13.46
C ASP A 89 -11.65 16.95 -13.94
N MET A 90 -10.43 16.80 -13.42
CA MET A 90 -9.32 17.69 -13.71
C MET A 90 -8.84 17.58 -15.16
N ALA A 91 -9.11 16.47 -15.86
CA ALA A 91 -8.77 16.34 -17.28
C ALA A 91 -9.55 17.33 -18.17
N MET A 92 -10.65 17.90 -17.67
CA MET A 92 -11.46 18.88 -18.39
C MET A 92 -10.91 20.32 -18.30
N MET A 93 -9.86 20.55 -17.51
CA MET A 93 -9.24 21.86 -17.38
C MET A 93 -8.48 22.25 -18.65
N THR A 94 -8.44 23.56 -18.96
CA THR A 94 -7.71 24.06 -20.14
C THR A 94 -6.20 24.07 -19.91
N HIS A 95 -5.76 24.54 -18.75
CA HIS A 95 -4.35 24.49 -18.36
C HIS A 95 -4.14 23.25 -17.49
N LEU A 96 -3.36 22.29 -18.01
CA LEU A 96 -2.96 21.08 -17.30
C LEU A 96 -1.51 21.23 -16.85
N ASN A 97 -1.33 21.69 -15.63
CA ASN A 97 -0.02 21.84 -14.99
C ASN A 97 -0.10 21.45 -13.51
N GLU A 98 1.04 21.18 -12.88
CA GLU A 98 1.11 20.75 -11.48
C GLU A 98 0.34 21.67 -10.50
N PRO A 99 0.51 23.02 -10.52
CA PRO A 99 -0.23 23.86 -9.59
C PRO A 99 -1.75 23.85 -9.83
N THR A 100 -2.23 23.73 -11.06
CA THR A 100 -3.69 23.63 -11.31
C THR A 100 -4.31 22.40 -10.68
N VAL A 101 -3.64 21.24 -10.78
CA VAL A 101 -4.07 19.98 -10.14
C VAL A 101 -4.03 20.13 -8.62
N LEU A 102 -2.91 20.63 -8.07
CA LEU A 102 -2.73 20.84 -6.64
C LEU A 102 -3.83 21.76 -6.06
N TYR A 103 -4.10 22.90 -6.69
CA TYR A 103 -5.07 23.86 -6.18
C TYR A 103 -6.51 23.36 -6.30
N ASN A 104 -6.87 22.64 -7.37
CA ASN A 104 -8.20 22.05 -7.46
C ASN A 104 -8.44 21.03 -6.34
N LEU A 105 -7.47 20.14 -6.09
CA LEU A 105 -7.52 19.18 -4.97
C LEU A 105 -7.57 19.91 -3.62
N LYS A 106 -6.71 20.91 -3.40
CA LYS A 106 -6.65 21.71 -2.16
C LYS A 106 -7.98 22.39 -1.86
N GLU A 107 -8.61 22.99 -2.87
CA GLU A 107 -9.87 23.73 -2.71
C GLU A 107 -11.07 22.81 -2.52
N ARG A 108 -11.11 21.67 -3.23
CA ARG A 108 -12.14 20.64 -3.01
C ARG A 108 -12.02 20.04 -1.61
N TYR A 109 -10.79 19.73 -1.18
CA TYR A 109 -10.51 19.22 0.15
C TYR A 109 -10.86 20.21 1.27
N ALA A 110 -10.50 21.50 1.10
CA ALA A 110 -10.89 22.56 2.04
C ALA A 110 -12.42 22.70 2.17
N ALA A 111 -13.15 22.27 1.15
CA ALA A 111 -14.59 22.25 1.10
C ALA A 111 -15.22 20.90 1.52
N TRP A 112 -14.41 19.98 2.07
CA TRP A 112 -14.74 18.60 2.49
C TRP A 112 -15.22 17.67 1.36
N MET A 113 -14.87 17.98 0.11
CA MET A 113 -15.07 17.09 -1.03
C MET A 113 -13.79 16.30 -1.29
N ILE A 114 -13.75 15.06 -0.80
CA ILE A 114 -12.52 14.25 -0.77
C ILE A 114 -12.21 13.51 -2.08
N TYR A 115 -13.21 13.33 -2.95
CA TYR A 115 -13.09 12.64 -4.22
C TYR A 115 -13.01 13.63 -5.37
N THR A 116 -12.07 13.40 -6.29
CA THR A 116 -11.92 14.19 -7.52
C THR A 116 -11.42 13.28 -8.63
N TYR A 117 -12.03 13.35 -9.81
CA TYR A 117 -11.52 12.62 -10.96
C TYR A 117 -10.32 13.32 -11.60
N SER A 118 -9.46 12.53 -12.24
CA SER A 118 -8.39 13.00 -13.11
C SER A 118 -8.27 12.04 -14.28
N GLY A 119 -9.08 12.23 -15.32
CA GLY A 119 -9.15 11.27 -16.43
C GLY A 119 -9.66 9.92 -15.94
N LEU A 120 -8.89 8.84 -16.02
CA LEU A 120 -9.32 7.53 -15.51
C LEU A 120 -9.24 7.41 -13.97
N PHE A 121 -8.47 8.28 -13.31
CA PHE A 121 -8.26 8.18 -11.87
C PHE A 121 -9.42 8.75 -11.05
N CYS A 122 -9.68 8.14 -9.90
CA CYS A 122 -10.45 8.71 -8.81
C CYS A 122 -9.51 9.05 -7.65
N VAL A 123 -9.04 10.30 -7.60
CA VAL A 123 -8.16 10.81 -6.56
C VAL A 123 -8.94 10.97 -5.26
N THR A 124 -8.41 10.44 -4.16
CA THR A 124 -9.01 10.52 -2.82
C THR A 124 -8.03 11.18 -1.86
N VAL A 125 -8.45 12.25 -1.19
CA VAL A 125 -7.66 12.92 -0.14
C VAL A 125 -8.24 12.55 1.23
N ASN A 126 -7.44 11.93 2.10
CA ASN A 126 -7.91 11.45 3.41
C ASN A 126 -8.43 12.61 4.28
N PRO A 127 -9.72 12.61 4.71
CA PRO A 127 -10.30 13.68 5.53
C PRO A 127 -9.85 13.68 6.99
N TYR A 128 -9.25 12.57 7.47
CA TYR A 128 -8.96 12.33 8.90
C TYR A 128 -10.18 12.55 9.82
N LYS A 129 -11.39 12.42 9.26
CA LYS A 129 -12.68 12.60 9.93
C LYS A 129 -13.72 11.69 9.30
N TRP A 130 -14.69 11.27 10.12
CA TRP A 130 -15.85 10.53 9.64
C TRP A 130 -16.77 11.45 8.82
N LEU A 131 -17.03 11.08 7.57
CA LEU A 131 -17.98 11.76 6.69
C LEU A 131 -19.13 10.80 6.35
N PRO A 132 -20.38 11.27 6.21
CA PRO A 132 -21.55 10.42 5.91
C PRO A 132 -21.58 9.90 4.45
N VAL A 133 -20.46 9.98 3.73
CA VAL A 133 -20.35 9.60 2.30
C VAL A 133 -20.42 8.10 2.05
N TYR A 134 -20.37 7.28 3.10
CA TYR A 134 -20.47 5.82 3.02
C TYR A 134 -21.84 5.28 3.44
N ASP A 135 -22.81 6.16 3.75
CA ASP A 135 -24.13 5.75 4.19
C ASP A 135 -24.89 4.98 3.09
N SER A 136 -25.79 4.09 3.50
CA SER A 136 -26.57 3.24 2.59
C SER A 136 -27.40 4.03 1.57
N MET A 137 -27.83 5.24 1.93
CA MET A 137 -28.50 6.17 1.04
C MET A 137 -27.59 6.62 -0.11
N VAL A 138 -26.31 6.87 0.17
CA VAL A 138 -25.32 7.22 -0.85
C VAL A 138 -25.06 6.05 -1.78
N VAL A 139 -24.93 4.83 -1.23
CA VAL A 139 -24.81 3.60 -2.04
C VAL A 139 -25.96 3.47 -3.03
N ALA A 140 -27.20 3.70 -2.57
CA ALA A 140 -28.38 3.67 -3.43
C ALA A 140 -28.36 4.77 -4.51
N GLY A 141 -27.88 5.97 -4.17
CA GLY A 141 -27.78 7.10 -5.11
C GLY A 141 -26.81 6.87 -6.27
N TYR A 142 -25.75 6.08 -6.08
CA TYR A 142 -24.79 5.74 -7.15
C TYR A 142 -25.16 4.52 -7.99
N ARG A 143 -26.12 3.71 -7.54
CA ARG A 143 -26.46 2.44 -8.19
C ARG A 143 -27.00 2.64 -9.60
N GLY A 144 -26.36 2.02 -10.58
CA GLY A 144 -26.76 2.08 -11.99
C GLY A 144 -26.58 3.46 -12.64
N LYS A 145 -25.79 4.35 -12.02
CA LYS A 145 -25.50 5.68 -12.55
C LYS A 145 -24.22 5.67 -13.37
N LYS A 146 -24.27 6.30 -14.54
CA LYS A 146 -23.05 6.55 -15.31
C LYS A 146 -22.18 7.55 -14.57
N ARG A 147 -20.87 7.47 -14.79
CA ARG A 147 -19.88 8.34 -14.14
C ARG A 147 -20.18 9.85 -14.25
N ILE A 148 -20.74 10.30 -15.37
CA ILE A 148 -21.11 11.71 -15.60
C ILE A 148 -22.41 12.15 -14.90
N GLU A 149 -23.23 11.19 -14.47
CA GLU A 149 -24.54 11.46 -13.88
C GLU A 149 -24.43 11.78 -12.39
N ALA A 150 -23.38 11.32 -11.72
CA ALA A 150 -23.17 11.50 -10.29
C ALA A 150 -21.82 12.20 -9.99
N PRO A 151 -21.66 12.86 -8.82
CA PRO A 151 -20.38 13.44 -8.42
C PRO A 151 -19.24 12.41 -8.32
N PRO A 152 -17.97 12.84 -8.22
CA PRO A 152 -16.86 11.93 -7.99
C PRO A 152 -17.03 11.11 -6.71
N HIS A 153 -16.92 9.78 -6.84
CA HIS A 153 -17.00 8.86 -5.70
C HIS A 153 -16.48 7.47 -6.07
N ILE A 154 -15.95 6.74 -5.09
CA ILE A 154 -15.54 5.34 -5.26
C ILE A 154 -16.70 4.42 -5.67
N PHE A 155 -17.93 4.75 -5.25
CA PHE A 155 -19.13 3.97 -5.62
C PHE A 155 -19.46 4.07 -7.09
N SER A 156 -19.14 5.21 -7.73
CA SER A 156 -19.22 5.33 -9.18
C SER A 156 -18.24 4.37 -9.83
N ILE A 157 -16.99 4.32 -9.38
CA ILE A 157 -15.97 3.40 -9.94
C ILE A 157 -16.40 1.93 -9.76
N SER A 158 -16.88 1.55 -8.57
CA SER A 158 -17.32 0.18 -8.31
C SER A 158 -18.58 -0.21 -9.07
N ASP A 159 -19.56 0.68 -9.18
CA ASP A 159 -20.81 0.38 -9.92
C ASP A 159 -20.53 0.30 -11.43
N ASN A 160 -19.72 1.22 -11.99
CA ASN A 160 -19.34 1.15 -13.40
C ASN A 160 -18.56 -0.13 -13.72
N ALA A 161 -17.59 -0.53 -12.88
CA ALA A 161 -16.92 -1.83 -13.04
C ALA A 161 -17.92 -3.00 -13.02
N TYR A 162 -18.90 -2.99 -12.10
CA TYR A 162 -19.94 -4.01 -12.07
C TYR A 162 -20.85 -3.98 -13.31
N GLN A 163 -21.24 -2.81 -13.82
CA GLN A 163 -22.02 -2.68 -15.04
C GLN A 163 -21.24 -3.19 -16.26
N PHE A 164 -19.98 -2.79 -16.43
CA PHE A 164 -19.12 -3.22 -17.54
C PHE A 164 -18.86 -4.72 -17.49
N MET A 165 -18.61 -5.30 -16.32
CA MET A 165 -18.50 -6.75 -16.17
C MET A 165 -19.73 -7.50 -16.73
N LEU A 166 -20.93 -7.00 -16.46
CA LEU A 166 -22.17 -7.63 -16.93
C LEU A 166 -22.47 -7.38 -18.42
N GLN A 167 -22.12 -6.20 -18.93
CA GLN A 167 -22.37 -5.78 -20.31
C GLN A 167 -21.36 -6.42 -21.26
N ASP A 168 -20.08 -6.26 -20.96
CA ASP A 168 -18.97 -6.65 -21.82
C ASP A 168 -18.58 -8.12 -21.62
N ARG A 169 -19.02 -8.72 -20.51
CA ARG A 169 -18.71 -10.12 -20.15
C ARG A 169 -17.21 -10.35 -19.97
N GLU A 170 -16.56 -9.40 -19.32
CA GLU A 170 -15.14 -9.42 -19.02
C GLU A 170 -14.88 -9.21 -17.53
N ASN A 171 -13.83 -9.85 -17.01
CA ASN A 171 -13.37 -9.60 -15.66
C ASN A 171 -12.87 -8.17 -15.54
N GLN A 172 -13.04 -7.58 -14.36
CA GLN A 172 -12.65 -6.20 -14.10
C GLN A 172 -11.59 -6.16 -13.00
N SER A 173 -10.82 -5.08 -12.97
CA SER A 173 -9.87 -4.83 -11.89
C SER A 173 -9.90 -3.37 -11.43
N ILE A 174 -9.88 -3.16 -10.12
CA ILE A 174 -9.74 -1.86 -9.47
C ILE A 174 -8.39 -1.85 -8.77
N LEU A 175 -7.50 -0.96 -9.20
CA LEU A 175 -6.19 -0.77 -8.60
C LEU A 175 -6.27 0.38 -7.60
N ILE A 176 -6.01 0.08 -6.33
CA ILE A 176 -5.95 1.02 -5.22
C ILE A 176 -4.49 1.16 -4.82
N THR A 177 -3.91 2.33 -5.08
CA THR A 177 -2.54 2.65 -4.68
C THR A 177 -2.55 3.75 -3.62
N THR A 178 -1.62 3.64 -2.69
CA THR A 178 -1.39 4.67 -1.66
C THR A 178 0.04 5.15 -1.76
N LEU A 179 0.24 6.46 -1.89
CA LEU A 179 1.60 7.02 -1.87
C LEU A 179 2.11 7.07 -0.43
N ARG A 180 3.15 6.27 -0.13
CA ARG A 180 4.00 6.45 1.05
C ARG A 180 5.19 7.33 0.67
N GLN A 181 4.94 8.61 0.41
CA GLN A 181 6.04 9.57 0.31
C GLN A 181 6.38 10.12 1.70
N LEU A 182 7.58 9.78 2.19
CA LEU A 182 8.30 10.67 3.11
C LEU A 182 8.71 11.88 2.28
N HIS A 183 7.88 12.93 2.23
CA HIS A 183 8.29 14.13 1.52
C HIS A 183 9.48 14.77 2.24
N ASN A 184 10.54 15.00 1.45
CA ASN A 184 11.70 15.81 1.77
C ASN A 184 11.33 17.07 2.56
N LYS A 185 12.17 17.37 3.56
CA LYS A 185 12.42 18.57 4.40
C LYS A 185 11.67 19.92 4.19
N MET A 186 10.85 20.18 3.17
CA MET A 186 10.29 21.50 2.87
C MET A 186 8.90 21.81 3.45
N ILE A 187 8.06 20.82 3.79
CA ILE A 187 6.78 21.08 4.48
C ILE A 187 6.95 20.84 5.98
N GLN A 188 7.71 21.72 6.64
CA GLN A 188 8.06 21.62 8.05
C GLN A 188 7.06 22.38 8.95
N THR A 189 5.76 22.10 8.84
CA THR A 189 4.79 22.60 9.83
C THR A 189 3.94 21.52 10.50
N HIS A 190 3.81 20.32 9.94
CA HIS A 190 3.19 19.19 10.64
C HIS A 190 3.91 17.90 10.22
N LYS A 191 4.68 17.31 11.15
CA LYS A 191 5.19 15.95 11.00
C LYS A 191 3.96 15.05 11.03
N LEU A 192 3.40 14.73 9.85
CA LEU A 192 2.32 13.75 9.74
C LEU A 192 2.90 12.42 10.23
N GLU A 193 2.39 11.93 11.35
CA GLU A 193 2.69 10.58 11.84
C GLU A 193 2.40 9.61 10.69
N LEU A 194 3.36 8.72 10.42
CA LEU A 194 3.27 7.70 9.37
C LEU A 194 1.98 6.88 9.56
N ASN A 195 1.44 6.29 8.49
CA ASN A 195 0.27 5.42 8.60
C ASN A 195 0.50 4.31 9.65
N ASP A 196 -0.16 4.47 10.80
CA ASP A 196 -0.07 3.60 11.99
C ASP A 196 -0.52 2.16 11.71
N ASN A 197 -1.33 1.95 10.67
CA ASN A 197 -1.86 0.64 10.27
C ASN A 197 -1.61 0.35 8.79
N SER A 198 -0.35 0.44 8.38
CA SER A 198 0.02 0.17 6.98
C SER A 198 0.03 -1.32 6.64
N SER A 199 -0.66 -1.68 5.56
CA SER A 199 -0.48 -2.96 4.88
C SER A 199 0.99 -3.14 4.47
N ARG A 200 1.58 -4.29 4.83
CA ARG A 200 2.98 -4.66 4.51
C ARG A 200 3.07 -5.87 3.57
N PHE A 201 2.05 -6.02 2.75
CA PHE A 201 1.94 -6.98 1.66
C PHE A 201 0.95 -6.43 0.63
N GLY A 202 1.16 -6.77 -0.64
CA GLY A 202 0.17 -6.56 -1.70
C GLY A 202 -0.93 -7.61 -1.60
N LYS A 203 -2.17 -7.20 -1.84
CA LYS A 203 -3.35 -8.06 -1.73
C LYS A 203 -4.21 -7.90 -2.97
N PHE A 204 -4.52 -9.00 -3.63
CA PHE A 204 -5.46 -9.05 -4.73
C PHE A 204 -6.67 -9.86 -4.33
N ILE A 205 -7.80 -9.19 -4.11
CA ILE A 205 -9.07 -9.84 -3.74
C ILE A 205 -9.89 -10.03 -5.01
N ARG A 206 -10.19 -11.26 -5.38
CA ARG A 206 -11.14 -11.56 -6.46
C ARG A 206 -12.53 -11.79 -5.88
N ILE A 207 -13.48 -10.93 -6.25
CA ILE A 207 -14.89 -11.09 -5.91
C ILE A 207 -15.58 -11.74 -7.11
N HIS A 208 -15.97 -13.00 -6.98
CA HIS A 208 -16.57 -13.77 -8.08
C HIS A 208 -18.08 -13.57 -8.13
N PHE A 209 -18.59 -13.45 -9.35
CA PHE A 209 -20.00 -13.32 -9.66
C PHE A 209 -20.45 -14.49 -10.53
N GLY A 210 -21.65 -15.01 -10.25
CA GLY A 210 -22.32 -15.99 -11.09
C GLY A 210 -22.96 -15.35 -12.33
N SER A 211 -23.56 -16.18 -13.17
CA SER A 211 -24.20 -15.76 -14.44
C SER A 211 -25.34 -14.76 -14.28
N THR A 212 -25.93 -14.67 -13.08
CA THR A 212 -27.00 -13.72 -12.74
C THR A 212 -26.49 -12.39 -12.15
N GLY A 213 -25.17 -12.21 -12.07
CA GLY A 213 -24.54 -11.04 -11.43
C GLY A 213 -24.59 -11.06 -9.90
N LYS A 214 -24.92 -12.20 -9.29
CA LYS A 214 -24.89 -12.35 -7.83
C LYS A 214 -23.54 -12.88 -7.36
N LEU A 215 -23.16 -12.52 -6.13
CA LEU A 215 -21.92 -12.97 -5.52
C LEU A 215 -21.92 -14.51 -5.42
N ALA A 216 -20.88 -15.12 -5.98
CA ALA A 216 -20.68 -16.56 -6.00
C ALA A 216 -19.66 -16.98 -4.95
N SER A 217 -18.49 -16.35 -4.91
CA SER A 217 -17.42 -16.65 -3.96
C SER A 217 -16.42 -15.50 -3.91
N ALA A 218 -15.40 -15.59 -3.07
CA ALA A 218 -14.25 -14.72 -3.13
C ALA A 218 -12.95 -15.52 -2.92
N ASP A 219 -11.83 -14.95 -3.33
CA ASP A 219 -10.52 -15.45 -2.93
C ASP A 219 -9.51 -14.30 -2.86
N ILE A 220 -8.41 -14.56 -2.17
CA ILE A 220 -7.35 -13.61 -1.88
C ILE A 220 -6.03 -14.20 -2.33
N GLU A 221 -5.30 -13.44 -3.14
CA GLU A 221 -3.88 -13.66 -3.42
C GLU A 221 -3.06 -12.59 -2.72
N THR A 222 -1.91 -12.99 -2.18
CA THR A 222 -1.00 -12.09 -1.47
C THR A 222 0.37 -12.06 -2.13
N TYR A 223 1.00 -10.89 -2.08
CA TYR A 223 2.25 -10.59 -2.77
C TYR A 223 3.17 -9.83 -1.82
N LEU A 224 4.49 -10.04 -1.96
CA LEU A 224 5.52 -9.20 -1.36
C LEU A 224 5.32 -8.92 0.15
N LEU A 225 5.09 -9.96 0.95
CA LEU A 225 5.12 -9.81 2.41
C LEU A 225 6.50 -9.28 2.85
N GLU A 226 6.53 -8.18 3.60
CA GLU A 226 7.75 -7.57 4.12
C GLU A 226 8.40 -8.42 5.24
N LYS A 227 9.02 -9.55 4.86
CA LYS A 227 9.56 -10.54 5.81
C LYS A 227 10.57 -9.95 6.77
N SER A 228 11.37 -8.97 6.35
CA SER A 228 12.38 -8.32 7.20
C SER A 228 11.78 -7.73 8.48
N ARG A 229 10.52 -7.28 8.45
CA ARG A 229 9.79 -6.72 9.60
C ARG A 229 9.61 -7.70 10.76
N VAL A 230 9.63 -9.01 10.49
CA VAL A 230 9.56 -10.06 11.52
C VAL A 230 10.80 -10.04 12.43
N THR A 231 11.96 -9.64 11.89
CA THR A 231 13.25 -9.71 12.58
C THR A 231 13.92 -8.36 12.81
N PHE A 232 13.41 -7.30 12.16
CA PHE A 232 14.04 -5.98 12.13
C PHE A 232 12.98 -4.88 12.13
N GLN A 233 13.26 -3.76 12.80
CA GLN A 233 12.45 -2.54 12.76
C GLN A 233 13.35 -1.30 12.70
N LEU A 234 12.90 -0.27 11.98
CA LEU A 234 13.47 1.06 12.11
C LEU A 234 13.02 1.70 13.44
N SER A 235 13.77 2.71 13.91
CA SER A 235 13.53 3.33 15.21
C SER A 235 12.14 3.93 15.40
N ALA A 236 11.49 4.38 14.33
CA ALA A 236 10.15 4.96 14.34
C ALA A 236 9.06 3.98 13.84
N GLU A 237 9.37 2.69 13.74
CA GLU A 237 8.44 1.66 13.29
C GLU A 237 8.28 0.54 14.32
N ARG A 238 7.17 -0.20 14.23
CA ARG A 238 6.94 -1.44 14.97
C ARG A 238 6.92 -2.65 14.04
N SER A 239 7.01 -3.86 14.62
CA SER A 239 6.80 -5.12 13.91
C SER A 239 5.30 -5.37 13.61
N TYR A 240 4.89 -6.59 13.27
CA TYR A 240 3.47 -6.90 13.06
C TYR A 240 2.67 -6.82 14.38
N HIS A 241 1.44 -6.31 14.31
CA HIS A 241 0.58 -6.04 15.47
C HIS A 241 0.37 -7.26 16.38
N ILE A 242 0.29 -8.46 15.80
CA ILE A 242 0.01 -9.70 16.55
C ILE A 242 1.00 -9.95 17.70
N PHE A 243 2.27 -9.55 17.57
CA PHE A 243 3.24 -9.71 18.64
C PHE A 243 2.85 -8.88 19.88
N TYR A 244 2.44 -7.64 19.64
CA TYR A 244 2.09 -6.70 20.70
C TYR A 244 0.73 -7.02 21.31
N GLN A 245 -0.24 -7.42 20.48
CA GLN A 245 -1.53 -7.97 20.90
C GLN A 245 -1.36 -9.14 21.88
N LEU A 246 -0.47 -10.10 21.58
CA LEU A 246 -0.19 -11.23 22.47
C LEU A 246 0.49 -10.78 23.77
N THR A 247 1.46 -9.85 23.71
CA THR A 247 2.16 -9.35 24.90
C THR A 247 1.30 -8.48 25.82
N THR A 248 0.10 -8.07 25.40
CA THR A 248 -0.84 -7.37 26.30
C THR A 248 -1.23 -8.19 27.52
N GLY A 249 -1.16 -9.52 27.41
CA GLY A 249 -1.62 -10.42 28.47
C GLY A 249 -3.13 -10.41 28.69
N HIS A 250 -3.92 -9.90 27.73
CA HIS A 250 -5.38 -9.88 27.83
C HIS A 250 -5.98 -11.28 28.02
N LYS A 251 -5.33 -12.29 27.45
CA LYS A 251 -5.61 -13.73 27.66
C LYS A 251 -4.43 -14.40 28.37
N PRO A 252 -4.42 -14.46 29.71
CA PRO A 252 -3.30 -15.01 30.49
C PRO A 252 -2.95 -16.45 30.12
N GLU A 253 -3.95 -17.24 29.72
CA GLU A 253 -3.77 -18.62 29.27
C GLU A 253 -2.85 -18.73 28.04
N LEU A 254 -2.81 -17.69 27.19
CA LEU A 254 -1.89 -17.64 26.05
C LEU A 254 -0.48 -17.25 26.48
N ILE A 255 -0.32 -16.41 27.50
CA ILE A 255 1.00 -16.09 28.04
C ILE A 255 1.69 -17.37 28.54
N GLU A 256 0.94 -18.18 29.29
CA GLU A 256 1.41 -19.48 29.77
C GLU A 256 1.63 -20.50 28.64
N ALA A 257 0.66 -20.64 27.72
CA ALA A 257 0.75 -21.62 26.64
C ALA A 257 1.88 -21.32 25.64
N LEU A 258 2.23 -20.04 25.45
CA LEU A 258 3.29 -19.58 24.56
C LEU A 258 4.64 -19.42 25.27
N LEU A 259 4.67 -19.60 26.59
CA LEU A 259 5.86 -19.42 27.43
C LEU A 259 6.47 -18.02 27.26
N ILE A 260 5.62 -16.99 27.07
CA ILE A 260 6.05 -15.61 26.87
C ILE A 260 5.88 -14.76 28.14
N THR A 261 6.45 -13.57 28.15
CA THR A 261 6.20 -12.52 29.14
C THR A 261 5.35 -11.41 28.51
N THR A 262 4.85 -10.51 29.35
CA THR A 262 4.12 -9.31 28.89
C THR A 262 5.03 -8.13 28.58
N ASN A 263 6.35 -8.27 28.74
CA ASN A 263 7.31 -7.22 28.43
C ASN A 263 7.91 -7.43 27.03
N PRO A 264 7.55 -6.62 26.02
CA PRO A 264 8.03 -6.84 24.65
C PRO A 264 9.56 -6.68 24.50
N TYR A 265 10.21 -5.96 25.42
CA TYR A 265 11.67 -5.82 25.45
C TYR A 265 12.41 -7.13 25.77
N ASP A 266 11.70 -8.15 26.27
CA ASP A 266 12.27 -9.48 26.45
C ASP A 266 12.49 -10.20 25.10
N TYR A 267 12.09 -9.59 23.98
CA TYR A 267 12.14 -10.16 22.62
C TYR A 267 12.79 -9.18 21.63
N PRO A 268 14.13 -9.24 21.44
CA PRO A 268 14.88 -8.29 20.63
C PRO A 268 14.44 -8.18 19.16
N MET A 269 13.84 -9.23 18.59
CA MET A 269 13.37 -9.22 17.20
C MET A 269 12.14 -8.35 16.97
N ILE A 270 11.42 -7.94 18.02
CA ILE A 270 10.19 -7.13 17.92
C ILE A 270 10.27 -5.81 18.71
N SER A 271 11.42 -5.49 19.29
CA SER A 271 11.60 -4.36 20.22
C SER A 271 12.76 -3.44 19.82
N GLN A 272 13.13 -3.38 18.54
CA GLN A 272 14.19 -2.50 18.05
C GLN A 272 13.71 -1.07 17.80
N GLY A 273 12.43 -0.92 17.48
CA GLY A 273 11.76 0.37 17.26
C GLY A 273 10.69 0.64 18.32
N GLU A 274 9.56 1.17 17.88
CA GLU A 274 8.43 1.50 18.74
C GLU A 274 7.64 0.24 19.12
N ILE A 275 7.08 0.23 20.34
CA ILE A 275 6.33 -0.90 20.88
C ILE A 275 4.84 -0.57 21.00
N SER A 276 4.50 0.68 21.24
CA SER A 276 3.12 1.16 21.36
C SER A 276 2.84 2.30 20.39
N VAL A 277 1.57 2.43 20.00
CA VAL A 277 1.09 3.45 19.07
C VAL A 277 -0.13 4.12 19.69
N LYS A 278 -0.15 5.45 19.74
CA LYS A 278 -1.20 6.19 20.48
C LYS A 278 -2.61 5.97 19.93
N SER A 279 -2.73 5.73 18.63
CA SER A 279 -4.01 5.54 17.94
C SER A 279 -4.54 4.11 18.01
N ILE A 280 -3.76 3.15 18.53
CA ILE A 280 -4.10 1.72 18.52
C ILE A 280 -4.24 1.22 19.95
N ASN A 281 -5.37 0.55 20.22
CA ASN A 281 -5.56 -0.21 21.44
C ASN A 281 -5.32 -1.70 21.16
N ASP A 282 -4.11 -2.20 21.42
CA ASP A 282 -3.73 -3.59 21.14
C ASP A 282 -4.62 -4.63 21.85
N ILE A 283 -5.31 -4.27 22.95
CA ILE A 283 -6.26 -5.18 23.63
C ILE A 283 -7.54 -5.32 22.80
N GLU A 284 -8.13 -4.21 22.36
CA GLU A 284 -9.33 -4.23 21.53
C GLU A 284 -9.06 -4.92 20.19
N GLU A 285 -7.91 -4.63 19.58
CA GLU A 285 -7.48 -5.27 18.34
C GLU A 285 -7.25 -6.78 18.53
N PHE A 286 -6.75 -7.21 19.68
CA PHE A 286 -6.59 -8.64 19.96
C PHE A 286 -7.93 -9.36 20.10
N ILE A 287 -8.91 -8.74 20.76
CA ILE A 287 -10.28 -9.28 20.85
C ILE A 287 -10.88 -9.42 19.44
N ALA A 288 -10.71 -8.41 18.60
CA ALA A 288 -11.20 -8.43 17.22
C ALA A 288 -10.52 -9.53 16.40
N THR A 289 -9.19 -9.66 16.53
CA THR A 289 -8.38 -10.67 15.83
C THR A 289 -8.80 -12.09 16.24
N ASP A 290 -8.90 -12.34 17.55
CA ASP A 290 -9.27 -13.66 18.07
C ASP A 290 -10.69 -14.07 17.68
N THR A 291 -11.62 -13.11 17.67
CA THR A 291 -13.00 -13.32 17.20
C THR A 291 -13.06 -13.56 15.70
N ALA A 292 -12.25 -12.83 14.91
CA ALA A 292 -12.19 -13.01 13.46
C ALA A 292 -11.69 -14.40 13.07
N ILE A 293 -10.71 -14.96 13.80
CA ILE A 293 -10.23 -16.33 13.59
C ILE A 293 -11.38 -17.34 13.78
N ASP A 294 -12.21 -17.15 14.81
CA ASP A 294 -13.36 -18.03 15.06
C ASP A 294 -14.45 -17.87 13.98
N ILE A 295 -14.76 -16.65 13.54
CA ILE A 295 -15.72 -16.37 12.46
C ILE A 295 -15.26 -16.98 11.13
N LEU A 296 -13.96 -16.93 10.86
CA LEU A 296 -13.33 -17.52 9.68
C LEU A 296 -13.23 -19.04 9.77
N GLY A 297 -13.78 -19.70 10.80
CA GLY A 297 -13.92 -21.15 10.85
C GLY A 297 -12.63 -21.92 11.11
N PHE A 298 -11.59 -21.27 11.65
CA PHE A 298 -10.42 -21.99 12.14
C PHE A 298 -10.79 -22.84 13.35
N THR A 299 -10.26 -24.06 13.41
CA THR A 299 -10.48 -24.91 14.59
C THR A 299 -9.73 -24.38 15.81
N PRO A 300 -10.13 -24.74 17.05
CA PRO A 300 -9.38 -24.37 18.24
C PRO A 300 -7.91 -24.84 18.21
N GLU A 301 -7.65 -25.99 17.57
CA GLU A 301 -6.31 -26.55 17.37
C GLU A 301 -5.48 -25.74 16.38
N GLU A 302 -6.08 -25.32 15.27
CA GLU A 302 -5.47 -24.42 14.29
C GLU A 302 -5.11 -23.07 14.92
N LYS A 303 -6.07 -22.46 15.62
CA LYS A 303 -5.92 -21.18 16.32
C LYS A 303 -4.79 -21.21 17.35
N ILE A 304 -4.74 -22.22 18.22
CA ILE A 304 -3.64 -22.33 19.20
C ILE A 304 -2.30 -22.59 18.51
N SER A 305 -2.28 -23.31 17.38
CA SER A 305 -1.05 -23.57 16.64
C SER A 305 -0.48 -22.30 16.00
N MET A 306 -1.34 -21.42 15.47
CA MET A 306 -0.95 -20.09 14.98
C MET A 306 -0.31 -19.24 16.07
N TYR A 307 -0.93 -19.19 17.25
CA TYR A 307 -0.35 -18.49 18.40
C TYR A 307 0.98 -19.11 18.83
N LYS A 308 1.08 -20.45 18.89
CA LYS A 308 2.33 -21.17 19.23
C LYS A 308 3.46 -20.86 18.25
N LEU A 309 3.19 -20.84 16.96
CA LEU A 309 4.18 -20.47 15.94
C LEU A 309 4.62 -19.01 16.09
N THR A 310 3.68 -18.10 16.39
CA THR A 310 3.99 -16.68 16.63
C THR A 310 4.86 -16.49 17.87
N GLY A 311 4.54 -17.16 18.98
CA GLY A 311 5.37 -17.17 20.19
C GLY A 311 6.75 -17.80 19.95
N ALA A 312 6.82 -18.87 19.16
CA ALA A 312 8.09 -19.49 18.80
C ALA A 312 8.99 -18.52 18.01
N VAL A 313 8.42 -17.74 17.07
CA VAL A 313 9.16 -16.69 16.34
C VAL A 313 9.77 -15.66 17.29
N MET A 314 9.03 -15.23 18.33
CA MET A 314 9.58 -14.31 19.34
C MET A 314 10.76 -14.94 20.10
N HIS A 315 10.64 -16.21 20.51
CA HIS A 315 11.71 -16.92 21.23
C HIS A 315 12.96 -17.16 20.39
N HIS A 316 12.86 -17.36 19.08
CA HIS A 316 14.04 -17.51 18.23
C HIS A 316 14.99 -16.31 18.32
N GLY A 317 14.44 -15.10 18.48
CA GLY A 317 15.24 -13.89 18.70
C GLY A 317 16.07 -13.88 19.97
N ASN A 318 15.76 -14.76 20.93
CA ASN A 318 16.47 -14.90 22.20
C ASN A 318 17.53 -15.99 22.19
N MET A 319 17.67 -16.75 21.11
CA MET A 319 18.71 -17.77 21.01
C MET A 319 20.09 -17.13 21.03
N LYS A 320 20.98 -17.64 21.88
CA LYS A 320 22.35 -17.16 22.01
C LYS A 320 23.32 -18.24 21.57
N PHE A 321 24.34 -17.82 20.85
CA PHE A 321 25.41 -18.67 20.36
C PHE A 321 26.75 -18.01 20.68
N LYS A 322 27.75 -18.85 20.96
CA LYS A 322 29.11 -18.40 21.21
C LYS A 322 30.08 -19.17 20.33
N GLN A 323 31.26 -18.60 20.15
CA GLN A 323 32.33 -19.29 19.44
C GLN A 323 32.89 -20.40 20.33
N LYS A 324 33.03 -21.60 19.78
CA LYS A 324 33.64 -22.72 20.47
C LYS A 324 35.12 -22.45 20.73
N GLN A 325 35.64 -22.88 21.87
CA GLN A 325 37.04 -22.60 22.24
C GLN A 325 38.02 -23.19 21.21
N ARG A 326 38.87 -22.32 20.65
CA ARG A 326 39.91 -22.66 19.66
C ARG A 326 39.38 -23.15 18.30
N GLU A 327 38.10 -22.93 18.03
CA GLU A 327 37.40 -23.29 16.80
C GLU A 327 36.67 -22.07 16.24
N GLU A 328 36.43 -21.97 14.94
CA GLU A 328 35.62 -20.88 14.35
C GLU A 328 34.11 -21.19 14.41
N GLN A 329 33.76 -22.45 14.68
CA GLN A 329 32.38 -22.91 14.76
C GLN A 329 31.64 -22.31 15.96
N ALA A 330 30.35 -22.08 15.78
CA ALA A 330 29.42 -21.73 16.82
C ALA A 330 29.01 -22.95 17.65
N GLU A 331 28.73 -22.71 18.93
CA GLU A 331 28.03 -23.62 19.81
C GLU A 331 26.89 -22.88 20.54
N PRO A 332 25.82 -23.58 20.95
CA PRO A 332 24.74 -22.98 21.72
C PRO A 332 25.24 -22.42 23.06
N ASP A 333 24.82 -21.20 23.40
CA ASP A 333 25.09 -20.59 24.69
C ASP A 333 23.87 -20.74 25.62
N GLY A 334 23.57 -22.00 25.95
CA GLY A 334 22.39 -22.42 26.70
C GLY A 334 21.33 -23.08 25.82
N THR A 335 20.43 -23.84 26.46
CA THR A 335 19.37 -24.61 25.76
C THR A 335 17.96 -24.16 26.11
N GLU A 336 17.78 -23.35 27.17
CA GLU A 336 16.45 -23.01 27.69
C GLU A 336 15.52 -22.44 26.62
N VAL A 337 16.01 -21.50 25.81
CA VAL A 337 15.23 -20.90 24.72
C VAL A 337 14.91 -21.91 23.62
N ALA A 338 15.88 -22.79 23.30
CA ALA A 338 15.68 -23.85 22.32
C ALA A 338 14.64 -24.88 22.80
N ASP A 339 14.60 -25.16 24.11
CA ASP A 339 13.60 -26.06 24.73
C ASP A 339 12.19 -25.45 24.63
N LYS A 340 12.05 -24.13 24.86
CA LYS A 340 10.77 -23.41 24.65
C LYS A 340 10.31 -23.50 23.19
N ILE A 341 11.19 -23.19 22.25
CA ILE A 341 10.89 -23.26 20.80
C ILE A 341 10.50 -24.68 20.39
N ALA A 342 11.28 -25.67 20.84
CA ALA A 342 11.04 -27.07 20.55
C ALA A 342 9.69 -27.54 21.08
N TYR A 343 9.31 -27.13 22.30
CA TYR A 343 7.99 -27.41 22.86
C TYR A 343 6.85 -26.80 22.02
N LEU A 344 6.98 -25.53 21.62
CA LEU A 344 5.94 -24.82 20.86
C LEU A 344 5.76 -25.39 19.44
N MET A 345 6.85 -25.82 18.80
CA MET A 345 6.85 -26.33 17.43
C MET A 345 6.74 -27.86 17.33
N GLY A 346 6.74 -28.58 18.47
CA GLY A 346 6.73 -30.04 18.49
C GLY A 346 8.01 -30.68 17.95
N LEU A 347 9.17 -30.07 18.22
CA LEU A 347 10.49 -30.50 17.76
C LEU A 347 11.33 -31.05 18.91
N ASN A 348 12.49 -31.62 18.59
CA ASN A 348 13.54 -31.94 19.56
C ASN A 348 14.56 -30.78 19.64
N SER A 349 14.85 -30.28 20.84
CA SER A 349 15.73 -29.11 21.01
C SER A 349 17.19 -29.40 20.63
N ALA A 350 17.70 -30.60 20.90
CA ALA A 350 19.04 -30.99 20.50
C ALA A 350 19.19 -31.08 18.97
N ASP A 351 18.17 -31.61 18.29
CA ASP A 351 18.15 -31.66 16.83
C ASP A 351 18.03 -30.28 16.19
N LEU A 352 17.23 -29.37 16.78
CA LEU A 352 17.13 -27.97 16.36
C LEU A 352 18.50 -27.27 16.45
N LEU A 353 19.15 -27.33 17.61
CA LEU A 353 20.46 -26.72 17.84
C LEU A 353 21.54 -27.31 16.94
N LYS A 354 21.51 -28.64 16.75
CA LYS A 354 22.41 -29.33 15.83
C LYS A 354 22.17 -28.90 14.38
N GLY A 355 20.92 -28.80 13.95
CA GLY A 355 20.56 -28.34 12.61
C GLY A 355 21.02 -26.92 12.31
N LEU A 356 20.96 -26.03 13.32
CA LEU A 356 21.42 -24.65 13.23
C LEU A 356 22.95 -24.55 13.22
N CYS A 357 23.67 -25.19 14.15
CA CYS A 357 25.12 -25.06 14.25
C CYS A 357 25.88 -25.93 13.23
N TYR A 358 25.29 -27.08 12.86
CA TYR A 358 25.90 -28.12 12.04
C TYR A 358 24.91 -28.66 10.97
N PRO A 359 24.42 -27.81 10.05
CA PRO A 359 23.53 -28.24 8.97
C PRO A 359 24.18 -29.32 8.10
N ARG A 360 23.35 -30.21 7.56
CA ARG A 360 23.77 -31.19 6.55
C ARG A 360 23.48 -30.64 5.17
N VAL A 361 24.53 -30.44 4.38
CA VAL A 361 24.46 -29.90 3.02
C VAL A 361 24.70 -31.02 2.01
N LYS A 362 23.91 -31.07 0.94
CA LYS A 362 24.10 -32.04 -0.14
C LYS A 362 25.22 -31.56 -1.06
N VAL A 363 26.30 -32.35 -1.17
CA VAL A 363 27.43 -32.09 -2.07
C VAL A 363 27.53 -33.27 -3.03
N GLY A 364 27.10 -33.07 -4.28
CA GLY A 364 26.94 -34.18 -5.23
C GLY A 364 25.86 -35.17 -4.76
N ASN A 365 26.26 -36.41 -4.52
CA ASN A 365 25.37 -37.49 -4.05
C ASN A 365 25.44 -37.73 -2.53
N GLU A 366 26.31 -37.03 -1.81
CA GLU A 366 26.52 -37.23 -0.37
C GLU A 366 25.99 -36.07 0.48
N MET A 367 25.68 -36.34 1.74
CA MET A 367 25.26 -35.34 2.72
C MET A 367 26.38 -35.10 3.71
N VAL A 368 26.99 -33.92 3.65
CA VAL A 368 28.13 -33.54 4.48
C VAL A 368 27.68 -32.56 5.57
N THR A 369 28.12 -32.80 6.81
CA THR A 369 27.87 -31.88 7.91
C THR A 369 28.83 -30.70 7.82
N LYS A 370 28.29 -29.48 7.73
CA LYS A 370 29.06 -28.22 7.68
C LYS A 370 28.87 -27.48 9.01
N GLY A 371 29.96 -27.12 9.69
CA GLY A 371 29.90 -26.21 10.84
C GLY A 371 29.68 -24.76 10.39
N GLN A 372 28.93 -24.00 11.18
CA GLN A 372 28.67 -22.57 10.95
C GLN A 372 29.36 -21.68 11.99
N THR A 373 29.74 -20.47 11.61
CA THR A 373 30.22 -19.43 12.55
C THR A 373 29.04 -18.77 13.29
N VAL A 374 29.30 -18.04 14.38
CA VAL A 374 28.24 -17.36 15.16
C VAL A 374 27.38 -16.42 14.29
N PRO A 375 27.95 -15.55 13.44
CA PRO A 375 27.15 -14.73 12.53
C PRO A 375 26.29 -15.55 11.56
N GLN A 376 26.82 -16.65 11.03
CA GLN A 376 26.07 -17.53 10.11
C GLN A 376 24.87 -18.16 10.81
N VAL A 377 25.03 -18.66 12.04
CA VAL A 377 23.92 -19.22 12.82
C VAL A 377 22.86 -18.16 13.14
N ASN A 378 23.25 -16.95 13.56
CA ASN A 378 22.30 -15.86 13.81
C ASN A 378 21.51 -15.45 12.55
N ASN A 379 22.17 -15.43 11.39
CA ASN A 379 21.51 -15.21 10.11
C ASN A 379 20.55 -16.35 9.77
N ALA A 380 20.93 -17.60 10.00
CA ALA A 380 20.09 -18.77 9.78
C ALA A 380 18.85 -18.78 10.68
N VAL A 381 18.98 -18.42 11.96
CA VAL A 381 17.87 -18.24 12.90
C VAL A 381 16.90 -17.16 12.39
N SER A 382 17.44 -16.01 11.98
CA SER A 382 16.61 -14.92 11.43
C SER A 382 15.89 -15.34 10.14
N ALA A 383 16.56 -16.07 9.26
CA ALA A 383 15.95 -16.62 8.03
C ALA A 383 14.85 -17.63 8.34
N LEU A 384 15.06 -18.50 9.35
CA LEU A 384 14.06 -19.45 9.80
C LEU A 384 12.82 -18.75 10.36
N CYS A 385 12.98 -17.72 11.20
CA CYS A 385 11.87 -16.91 11.72
C CYS A 385 11.00 -16.34 10.60
N LYS A 386 11.66 -15.71 9.62
CA LYS A 386 11.01 -15.14 8.43
C LYS A 386 10.25 -16.20 7.65
N SER A 387 10.85 -17.37 7.45
CA SER A 387 10.21 -18.48 6.72
C SER A 387 9.02 -19.08 7.47
N VAL A 388 9.12 -19.28 8.79
CA VAL A 388 8.01 -19.80 9.61
C VAL A 388 6.83 -18.82 9.59
N TYR A 389 7.09 -17.53 9.80
CA TYR A 389 6.05 -16.51 9.78
C TYR A 389 5.39 -16.38 8.40
N GLU A 390 6.18 -16.34 7.33
CA GLU A 390 5.68 -16.30 5.96
C GLU A 390 4.80 -17.52 5.65
N LYS A 391 5.27 -18.73 5.95
CA LYS A 391 4.50 -19.96 5.66
C LYS A 391 3.21 -20.01 6.46
N MET A 392 3.23 -19.57 7.72
CA MET A 392 2.03 -19.42 8.54
C MET A 392 1.05 -18.43 7.90
N PHE A 393 1.53 -17.26 7.48
CA PHE A 393 0.72 -16.25 6.80
C PHE A 393 0.09 -16.77 5.49
N LEU A 394 0.89 -17.41 4.63
CA LEU A 394 0.39 -18.00 3.38
C LEU A 394 -0.62 -19.12 3.65
N TRP A 395 -0.39 -19.95 4.66
CA TRP A 395 -1.34 -20.98 5.06
C TRP A 395 -2.66 -20.38 5.57
N MET A 396 -2.61 -19.29 6.36
CA MET A 396 -3.82 -18.57 6.77
C MET A 396 -4.62 -18.08 5.56
N VAL A 397 -3.95 -17.54 4.53
CA VAL A 397 -4.62 -17.11 3.29
C VAL A 397 -5.29 -18.29 2.59
N VAL A 398 -4.63 -19.45 2.52
CA VAL A 398 -5.24 -20.68 1.97
C VAL A 398 -6.49 -21.08 2.75
N ARG A 399 -6.42 -21.12 4.09
CA ARG A 399 -7.58 -21.47 4.93
C ARG A 399 -8.73 -20.46 4.80
N ILE A 400 -8.42 -19.17 4.70
CA ILE A 400 -9.42 -18.12 4.43
C ILE A 400 -10.08 -18.36 3.07
N ASN A 401 -9.31 -18.67 2.03
CA ASN A 401 -9.86 -18.95 0.70
C ASN A 401 -10.76 -20.19 0.68
N GLU A 402 -10.43 -21.25 1.43
CA GLU A 402 -11.29 -22.43 1.59
C GLU A 402 -12.65 -22.07 2.21
N MET A 403 -12.69 -21.06 3.09
CA MET A 403 -13.93 -20.59 3.74
C MET A 403 -14.71 -19.58 2.89
N LEU A 404 -14.03 -18.83 2.03
CA LEU A 404 -14.67 -17.94 1.06
C LEU A 404 -15.18 -18.70 -0.19
N ASP A 405 -14.74 -19.93 -0.39
CA ASP A 405 -15.20 -20.79 -1.47
C ASP A 405 -16.66 -21.24 -1.27
N THR A 406 -17.41 -21.28 -2.37
CA THR A 406 -18.77 -21.81 -2.37
C THR A 406 -18.98 -22.69 -3.59
N LYS A 407 -20.01 -23.54 -3.53
CA LYS A 407 -20.38 -24.43 -4.66
C LYS A 407 -21.08 -23.71 -5.81
N GLN A 408 -21.25 -22.39 -5.75
CA GLN A 408 -21.89 -21.62 -6.81
C GLN A 408 -20.97 -21.52 -8.04
N SER A 409 -21.55 -21.55 -9.23
CA SER A 409 -20.80 -21.37 -10.48
C SER A 409 -20.23 -19.95 -10.57
N ARG A 410 -18.94 -19.84 -10.92
CA ARG A 410 -18.24 -18.57 -11.14
C ARG A 410 -18.22 -18.26 -12.62
N SER A 411 -18.66 -17.06 -13.00
CA SER A 411 -18.68 -16.61 -14.41
C SER A 411 -17.64 -15.52 -14.66
N TYR A 412 -17.62 -14.48 -13.82
CA TYR A 412 -16.69 -13.36 -13.92
C TYR A 412 -16.24 -12.93 -12.51
N PHE A 413 -15.21 -12.10 -12.42
CA PHE A 413 -14.79 -11.49 -11.16
C PHE A 413 -14.45 -10.01 -11.31
N ILE A 414 -14.55 -9.30 -10.19
CA ILE A 414 -13.94 -7.97 -10.02
C ILE A 414 -12.79 -8.13 -9.04
N GLY A 415 -11.57 -7.89 -9.52
CA GLY A 415 -10.34 -7.94 -8.75
C GLY A 415 -10.05 -6.59 -8.10
N VAL A 416 -9.76 -6.57 -6.80
CA VAL A 416 -9.32 -5.36 -6.10
C VAL A 416 -7.87 -5.54 -5.69
N LEU A 417 -6.97 -4.80 -6.33
CA LEU A 417 -5.55 -4.78 -6.01
C LEU A 417 -5.27 -3.65 -5.02
N ASP A 418 -4.83 -4.01 -3.82
CA ASP A 418 -4.37 -3.13 -2.77
C ASP A 418 -2.87 -3.36 -2.57
N ILE A 419 -2.06 -2.39 -3.00
CA ILE A 419 -0.60 -2.48 -2.94
C ILE A 419 -0.01 -1.14 -2.52
N ALA A 420 1.13 -1.19 -1.81
CA ALA A 420 1.88 0.01 -1.49
C ALA A 420 2.34 0.72 -2.78
N GLY A 421 2.24 2.04 -2.80
CA GLY A 421 2.74 2.86 -3.89
C GLY A 421 4.25 2.95 -3.91
N PHE A 422 4.78 3.74 -4.83
CA PHE A 422 6.21 4.01 -4.96
C PHE A 422 6.79 4.64 -3.68
N GLU A 423 7.88 4.09 -3.16
CA GLU A 423 8.54 4.50 -1.92
C GLU A 423 9.90 5.13 -2.20
N ILE A 424 10.14 6.32 -1.63
CA ILE A 424 11.43 7.01 -1.72
C ILE A 424 11.83 7.45 -0.32
N PHE A 425 12.84 6.80 0.24
CA PHE A 425 13.38 7.08 1.57
C PHE A 425 14.84 7.55 1.51
N ASP A 426 15.33 8.11 2.61
CA ASP A 426 16.76 8.46 2.77
C ASP A 426 17.66 7.20 2.61
N PHE A 427 17.16 6.03 3.01
CA PHE A 427 17.80 4.74 2.83
C PHE A 427 16.79 3.75 2.23
N ASN A 428 17.08 3.23 1.03
CA ASN A 428 16.24 2.28 0.31
C ASN A 428 16.92 0.91 0.31
N SER A 429 16.24 -0.12 0.83
CA SER A 429 16.72 -1.49 0.83
C SER A 429 16.21 -2.27 -0.40
N LEU A 430 16.48 -3.58 -0.44
CA LEU A 430 15.97 -4.47 -1.49
C LEU A 430 14.45 -4.45 -1.56
N GLU A 431 13.78 -4.28 -0.42
CA GLU A 431 12.33 -4.16 -0.34
C GLU A 431 11.80 -2.94 -1.10
N GLN A 432 12.45 -1.77 -0.98
CA GLN A 432 12.12 -0.58 -1.76
C GLN A 432 12.34 -0.81 -3.26
N LEU A 433 13.41 -1.53 -3.64
CA LEU A 433 13.63 -1.90 -5.05
C LEU A 433 12.49 -2.78 -5.58
N CYS A 434 12.08 -3.82 -4.84
CA CYS A 434 10.99 -4.71 -5.24
C CYS A 434 9.65 -3.97 -5.40
N ILE A 435 9.30 -3.10 -4.44
CA ILE A 435 8.03 -2.37 -4.50
C ILE A 435 8.04 -1.30 -5.59
N ASN A 436 9.16 -0.59 -5.78
CA ASN A 436 9.29 0.42 -6.83
C ASN A 436 9.29 -0.21 -8.22
N PHE A 437 9.98 -1.34 -8.40
CA PHE A 437 9.91 -2.11 -9.64
C PHE A 437 8.48 -2.57 -9.96
N THR A 438 7.75 -3.03 -8.94
CA THR A 438 6.33 -3.39 -9.10
C THR A 438 5.49 -2.18 -9.52
N ASN A 439 5.70 -1.03 -8.88
CA ASN A 439 4.99 0.21 -9.22
C ASN A 439 5.36 0.73 -10.62
N GLU A 440 6.60 0.58 -11.06
CA GLU A 440 7.04 0.94 -12.41
C GLU A 440 6.26 0.13 -13.47
N LYS A 441 6.10 -1.17 -13.24
CA LYS A 441 5.28 -2.05 -14.09
C LYS A 441 3.79 -1.71 -14.04
N LEU A 442 3.26 -1.41 -12.85
CA LEU A 442 1.85 -0.99 -12.71
C LEU A 442 1.60 0.34 -13.43
N GLN A 443 2.55 1.27 -13.40
CA GLN A 443 2.47 2.52 -14.14
C GLN A 443 2.55 2.27 -15.66
N GLN A 444 3.40 1.36 -16.12
CA GLN A 444 3.45 0.96 -17.53
C GLN A 444 2.13 0.35 -17.99
N PHE A 445 1.55 -0.55 -17.18
CA PHE A 445 0.24 -1.13 -17.43
C PHE A 445 -0.85 -0.06 -17.54
N PHE A 446 -0.85 0.92 -16.63
CA PHE A 446 -1.78 2.05 -16.68
C PHE A 446 -1.59 2.88 -17.96
N ASN A 447 -0.36 3.28 -18.28
CA ASN A 447 -0.06 4.10 -19.46
C ASN A 447 -0.55 3.40 -20.74
N HIS A 448 -0.28 2.10 -20.86
CA HIS A 448 -0.73 1.30 -22.00
C HIS A 448 -2.27 1.25 -22.09
N HIS A 449 -2.96 0.97 -20.97
CA HIS A 449 -4.42 0.89 -20.95
C HIS A 449 -5.09 2.23 -21.29
N MET A 450 -4.60 3.33 -20.69
CA MET A 450 -5.08 4.68 -20.99
C MET A 450 -4.94 5.00 -22.48
N PHE A 451 -3.80 4.63 -23.08
CA PHE A 451 -3.53 4.88 -24.48
C PHE A 451 -4.46 4.09 -25.42
N VAL A 452 -4.73 2.82 -25.11
CA VAL A 452 -5.70 2.02 -25.89
C VAL A 452 -7.08 2.68 -25.86
N LEU A 453 -7.55 3.13 -24.69
CA LEU A 453 -8.84 3.81 -24.55
C LEU A 453 -8.90 5.14 -25.32
N GLU A 454 -7.84 5.95 -25.25
CA GLU A 454 -7.76 7.19 -26.04
C GLU A 454 -7.88 6.90 -27.54
N GLN A 455 -7.13 5.91 -28.06
CA GLN A 455 -7.21 5.54 -29.48
C GLN A 455 -8.60 5.12 -29.92
N GLU A 456 -9.31 4.36 -29.09
CA GLU A 456 -10.68 3.95 -29.38
C GLU A 456 -11.62 5.16 -29.48
N GLU A 457 -11.44 6.16 -28.62
CA GLU A 457 -12.23 7.40 -28.67
C GLU A 457 -11.88 8.26 -29.90
N TYR A 458 -10.60 8.45 -30.22
CA TYR A 458 -10.19 9.15 -31.45
C TYR A 458 -10.77 8.48 -32.70
N LYS A 459 -10.71 7.15 -32.77
CA LYS A 459 -11.26 6.37 -33.88
C LYS A 459 -12.78 6.51 -33.98
N LYS A 460 -13.47 6.49 -32.85
CA LYS A 460 -14.93 6.64 -32.76
C LYS A 460 -15.39 8.03 -33.17
N GLU A 461 -14.64 9.07 -32.81
CA GLU A 461 -14.90 10.46 -33.21
C GLU A 461 -14.40 10.79 -34.64
N GLY A 462 -13.70 9.85 -35.29
CA GLY A 462 -13.19 10.03 -36.66
C GLY A 462 -12.05 11.04 -36.77
N ILE A 463 -11.29 11.23 -35.69
CA ILE A 463 -10.15 12.14 -35.63
C ILE A 463 -8.88 11.38 -36.02
N GLU A 464 -8.11 11.92 -36.95
CA GLU A 464 -6.81 11.36 -37.34
C GLU A 464 -5.79 11.59 -36.21
N TRP A 465 -5.18 10.50 -35.74
CA TRP A 465 -4.22 10.51 -34.64
C TRP A 465 -2.96 9.73 -35.03
N GLU A 466 -1.80 10.34 -34.83
CA GLU A 466 -0.50 9.68 -35.06
C GLU A 466 -0.14 8.81 -33.85
N PHE A 467 0.28 7.58 -34.12
CA PHE A 467 0.62 6.60 -33.09
C PHE A 467 1.86 7.02 -32.28
N ILE A 468 1.70 7.16 -30.97
CA ILE A 468 2.80 7.38 -30.01
C ILE A 468 2.63 6.40 -28.85
N ASP A 469 3.52 5.40 -28.73
CA ASP A 469 3.44 4.39 -27.67
C ASP A 469 4.07 4.86 -26.35
N PHE A 470 3.27 5.50 -25.49
CA PHE A 470 3.68 5.87 -24.13
C PHE A 470 3.88 4.66 -23.18
N GLY A 471 3.47 3.45 -23.59
CA GLY A 471 3.76 2.22 -22.88
C GLY A 471 5.24 1.84 -22.91
N MET A 472 6.04 2.44 -23.80
CA MET A 472 7.48 2.20 -23.90
C MET A 472 8.35 3.14 -23.06
N ASP A 473 7.82 4.26 -22.54
CA ASP A 473 8.62 5.24 -21.81
C ASP A 473 9.30 4.64 -20.56
N LEU A 474 8.61 3.71 -19.91
CA LEU A 474 9.07 3.02 -18.70
C LEU A 474 9.83 1.73 -19.02
N ALA A 475 9.82 1.28 -20.28
CA ALA A 475 10.40 -0.01 -20.67
C ALA A 475 11.91 -0.05 -20.40
N ALA A 476 12.63 1.05 -20.62
CA ALA A 476 14.06 1.11 -20.33
C ALA A 476 14.39 0.85 -18.85
N CYS A 477 13.59 1.41 -17.93
CA CYS A 477 13.75 1.20 -16.49
C CYS A 477 13.41 -0.24 -16.08
N ILE A 478 12.29 -0.77 -16.58
CA ILE A 478 11.84 -2.13 -16.31
C ILE A 478 12.85 -3.15 -16.85
N GLU A 479 13.28 -3.00 -18.10
CA GLU A 479 14.26 -3.88 -18.71
C GLU A 479 15.62 -3.80 -18.03
N LEU A 480 16.04 -2.64 -17.54
CA LEU A 480 17.25 -2.53 -16.75
C LEU A 480 17.17 -3.45 -15.53
N ILE A 481 16.06 -3.41 -14.77
CA ILE A 481 15.92 -4.23 -13.56
C ILE A 481 15.77 -5.71 -13.93
N GLU A 482 14.97 -6.06 -14.94
CA GLU A 482 14.73 -7.45 -15.35
C GLU A 482 15.92 -8.11 -16.04
N LYS A 483 16.58 -7.41 -16.97
CA LYS A 483 17.71 -7.98 -17.72
C LYS A 483 18.98 -7.98 -16.88
N VAL A 484 19.21 -6.92 -16.09
CA VAL A 484 20.28 -6.95 -15.09
C VAL A 484 19.96 -7.96 -14.00
N SER A 485 18.70 -8.38 -13.76
CA SER A 485 18.39 -9.47 -12.80
C SER A 485 19.17 -10.76 -13.05
N ASN A 486 19.68 -11.01 -14.27
CA ASN A 486 20.58 -12.13 -14.54
C ASN A 486 22.01 -11.93 -13.96
N GLU A 487 22.51 -10.70 -13.93
CA GLU A 487 23.80 -10.32 -13.29
C GLU A 487 23.62 -9.97 -11.79
N LEU A 488 22.51 -9.34 -11.41
CA LEU A 488 22.03 -9.15 -10.03
C LEU A 488 21.75 -10.50 -9.37
N ARG A 489 21.27 -11.52 -10.10
CA ARG A 489 21.28 -12.91 -9.62
C ARG A 489 22.69 -13.26 -9.18
N HIS A 490 23.68 -13.03 -10.03
CA HIS A 490 25.06 -13.35 -9.74
C HIS A 490 25.61 -12.60 -8.52
N ILE A 491 25.18 -11.35 -8.27
CA ILE A 491 25.56 -10.52 -7.11
C ILE A 491 24.81 -10.95 -5.83
N LEU A 492 23.50 -11.19 -5.93
CA LEU A 492 22.64 -11.64 -4.83
C LEU A 492 22.91 -13.10 -4.43
N THR A 493 23.39 -13.93 -5.36
CA THR A 493 23.86 -15.30 -5.12
C THR A 493 25.35 -15.38 -4.79
N ASN A 494 26.13 -14.28 -4.90
CA ASN A 494 27.56 -14.24 -4.54
C ASN A 494 27.83 -13.86 -3.08
N THR A 495 26.80 -13.71 -2.25
CA THR A 495 26.98 -13.97 -0.82
C THR A 495 26.70 -15.47 -0.63
N GLU A 496 27.56 -16.19 0.10
CA GLU A 496 27.61 -17.67 0.23
C GLU A 496 26.36 -18.37 0.83
N ASN A 497 25.16 -17.89 0.53
CA ASN A 497 23.90 -18.47 0.97
C ASN A 497 22.97 -18.64 -0.24
N HIS A 498 22.84 -19.89 -0.68
CA HIS A 498 21.75 -20.31 -1.56
C HIS A 498 20.41 -20.15 -0.82
N PHE A 499 19.80 -18.97 -0.92
CA PHE A 499 18.38 -18.78 -0.66
C PHE A 499 17.71 -18.37 -1.96
N ASP A 500 16.90 -19.29 -2.48
CA ASP A 500 15.95 -19.01 -3.55
C ASP A 500 14.89 -18.07 -2.98
N TYR A 501 14.91 -16.80 -3.38
CA TYR A 501 14.00 -15.77 -2.87
C TYR A 501 12.57 -15.91 -3.43
N GLY A 502 12.27 -16.96 -4.21
CA GLY A 502 10.93 -17.21 -4.69
C GLY A 502 10.38 -16.10 -5.59
N ILE A 503 11.27 -15.32 -6.23
CA ILE A 503 10.88 -14.47 -7.36
C ILE A 503 10.71 -15.41 -8.55
N ASN A 504 9.57 -16.09 -8.62
CA ASN A 504 9.08 -16.60 -9.89
C ASN A 504 8.64 -15.38 -10.69
N VAL A 505 9.49 -14.99 -11.65
CA VAL A 505 9.11 -14.06 -12.73
C VAL A 505 8.00 -14.69 -13.56
#